data_AF-A0A1I3SEA3-F1
#
_entry.id   AF-A0A1I3SEA3-F1
#
_cell.length_a   1.000
_cell.length_b   1.000
_cell.length_c   1.000
_cell.angle_alpha   90.00
_cell.angle_beta   90.00
_cell.angle_gamma   90.00
#
_symmetry.space_group_name_H-M   'P 1'
#
loop_
_entity.id
_entity.type
_entity.pdbx_description
1 polymer ?
#
loop_
_entity_poly.entity_id
_entity_poly.type
_entity_poly.pdbx_seq_one_letter_code
_entity_poly.pdbx_strand_id
1 'polypeptide(L)'
;MLYSLPQAEERLQFLLDENRPLRTFDEEFKRKARHADLTDDLKDILQVFRRLNLDVIVVDQTTPEIMRNGLHCVKVLIPGMLPMTFGHHLTRVTGIERVLRVPVELGYAKQPLTLEQLNPHPHPFP
;
A
#
# COMPACT_ATOMS: atom_id res chain seq x y z
N MET A 1 -0.16 22.43 -9.87
CA MET A 1 -0.48 21.16 -9.19
C MET A 1 -1.99 21.02 -9.10
N LEU A 2 -2.56 19.91 -9.57
CA LEU A 2 -4.02 19.71 -9.68
C LEU A 2 -4.75 19.92 -8.34
N TYR A 3 -4.18 19.41 -7.24
CA TYR A 3 -4.77 19.50 -5.90
C TYR A 3 -4.51 20.83 -5.17
N SER A 4 -3.85 21.81 -5.80
CA SER A 4 -3.75 23.17 -5.26
C SER A 4 -4.87 24.08 -5.77
N LEU A 5 -5.77 23.57 -6.61
CA LEU A 5 -6.93 24.28 -7.12
C LEU A 5 -8.13 24.09 -6.18
N PRO A 6 -8.90 25.15 -5.88
CA PRO A 6 -10.12 25.03 -5.05
C PRO A 6 -11.11 23.97 -5.58
N GLN A 7 -11.17 23.79 -6.91
CA GLN A 7 -12.03 22.81 -7.55
C GLN A 7 -11.66 21.34 -7.24
N ALA A 8 -10.47 21.09 -6.70
CA ALA A 8 -10.06 19.75 -6.30
C ALA A 8 -10.45 19.42 -4.84
N GLU A 9 -10.89 20.40 -4.05
CA GLU A 9 -11.21 20.24 -2.63
C GLU A 9 -12.35 19.24 -2.40
N GLU A 10 -13.40 19.29 -3.24
CA GLU A 10 -14.54 18.37 -3.16
C GLU A 10 -14.11 16.88 -3.23
N ARG A 11 -13.01 16.58 -3.92
CA ARG A 11 -12.48 15.22 -4.08
C ARG A 11 -11.84 14.69 -2.80
N LEU A 12 -11.50 15.57 -1.87
CA LEU A 12 -10.86 15.26 -0.58
C LEU A 12 -11.86 15.30 0.57
N GLN A 13 -13.16 15.53 0.32
CA GLN A 13 -14.20 15.51 1.36
C GLN A 13 -14.19 14.21 2.18
N PHE A 14 -13.82 13.07 1.59
CA PHE A 14 -13.67 11.81 2.34
C PHE A 14 -12.62 11.85 3.46
N LEU A 15 -11.70 12.82 3.44
CA LEU A 15 -10.71 13.10 4.50
C LEU A 15 -11.15 14.25 5.41
N LEU A 16 -11.81 15.26 4.85
CA LEU A 16 -12.15 16.51 5.53
C LEU A 16 -13.49 16.43 6.28
N ASP A 17 -14.40 15.57 5.83
CA ASP A 17 -15.67 15.36 6.49
C ASP A 17 -15.44 14.64 7.84
N GLU A 18 -15.79 15.31 8.93
CA GLU A 18 -15.66 14.81 10.32
C GLU A 18 -16.71 13.73 10.68
N ASN A 19 -17.04 12.87 9.73
CA ASN A 19 -18.07 11.84 9.86
C ASN A 19 -17.56 10.57 10.57
N ARG A 20 -16.34 10.59 11.12
CA ARG A 20 -15.71 9.43 11.79
C ARG A 20 -15.20 9.83 13.17
N PRO A 21 -15.35 8.96 14.19
CA PRO A 21 -14.79 9.23 15.50
C PRO A 21 -13.27 9.34 15.43
N LEU A 22 -12.71 10.33 16.13
CA LEU A 22 -11.26 10.42 16.34
C LEU A 22 -10.77 9.18 17.09
N ARG A 23 -9.65 8.63 16.62
CA ARG A 23 -8.98 7.48 17.24
C ARG A 23 -7.49 7.77 17.38
N THR A 24 -6.94 7.34 18.50
CA THR A 24 -5.50 7.34 18.73
C THR A 24 -4.82 6.23 17.95
N PHE A 25 -3.51 6.36 17.74
CA PHE A 25 -2.72 5.30 17.11
C PHE A 25 -2.77 3.98 17.91
N ASP A 26 -2.79 4.05 19.24
CA ASP A 26 -2.85 2.84 20.07
C ASP A 26 -4.22 2.14 19.98
N GLU A 27 -5.31 2.88 19.73
CA GLU A 27 -6.64 2.30 19.49
C GLU A 27 -6.76 1.64 18.11
N GLU A 28 -6.19 2.26 17.08
CA GLU A 28 -6.34 1.79 15.69
C GLU A 28 -5.28 0.73 15.31
N PHE A 29 -4.04 0.91 15.78
CA PHE A 29 -2.91 0.05 15.44
C PHE A 29 -2.46 -0.74 16.65
N LYS A 30 -2.99 -1.97 16.78
CA LYS A 30 -2.52 -2.94 17.78
C LYS A 30 -1.01 -3.13 17.63
N ARG A 31 -0.27 -2.87 18.70
CA ARG A 31 1.19 -3.10 18.73
C ARG A 31 1.47 -4.57 18.46
N LYS A 32 2.22 -4.85 17.40
CA LYS A 32 2.78 -6.19 17.15
C LYS A 32 3.93 -6.43 18.13
N ALA A 33 4.19 -7.71 18.39
CA ALA A 33 5.43 -8.11 19.06
C ALA A 33 6.62 -7.52 18.30
N ARG A 34 7.56 -6.93 19.03
CA ARG A 34 8.84 -6.49 18.48
C ARG A 34 9.88 -7.47 18.98
N HIS A 35 10.69 -7.98 18.07
CA HIS A 35 11.78 -8.87 18.41
C HIS A 35 13.08 -8.08 18.62
N ALA A 36 14.05 -8.70 19.30
CA ALA A 36 15.38 -8.10 19.44
C ALA A 36 16.17 -8.16 18.12
N ASP A 37 15.82 -9.10 17.24
CA ASP A 37 16.40 -9.30 15.92
C ASP A 37 15.34 -9.02 14.85
N LEU A 38 15.62 -8.06 13.96
CA LEU A 38 14.74 -7.69 12.84
C LEU A 38 14.48 -8.86 11.89
N THR A 39 15.35 -9.88 11.89
CA THR A 39 15.16 -11.11 11.13
C THR A 39 13.88 -11.82 11.55
N ASP A 40 13.54 -11.81 12.83
CA ASP A 40 12.32 -12.46 13.33
C ASP A 40 11.07 -11.62 13.01
N ASP A 41 11.16 -10.29 13.05
CA ASP A 41 10.09 -9.40 12.56
C ASP A 41 9.83 -9.64 11.06
N LEU A 42 10.88 -9.80 10.26
CA LEU A 42 10.76 -10.13 8.84
C LEU A 42 10.12 -11.50 8.62
N LYS A 43 10.51 -12.53 9.37
CA LYS A 43 9.88 -13.86 9.31
C LYS A 43 8.38 -13.78 9.60
N ASP A 44 7.97 -13.01 10.62
CA ASP A 44 6.55 -12.81 10.93
C ASP A 44 5.78 -12.17 9.77
N ILE A 45 6.37 -11.18 9.10
CA ILE A 45 5.80 -10.55 7.91
C ILE A 45 5.70 -11.56 6.75
N LEU A 46 6.74 -12.35 6.50
CA LEU A 46 6.75 -13.38 5.46
C LEU A 46 5.67 -14.45 5.71
N GLN A 47 5.42 -14.81 6.97
CA GLN A 47 4.34 -15.72 7.33
C GLN A 47 2.95 -15.14 7.03
N VAL A 48 2.76 -13.82 7.16
CA VAL A 48 1.51 -13.17 6.74
C VAL A 48 1.28 -13.35 5.23
N PHE A 49 2.29 -13.04 4.40
CA PHE A 49 2.16 -13.18 2.95
C PHE A 49 1.95 -14.63 2.53
N ARG A 50 2.65 -15.58 3.16
CA ARG A 50 2.46 -17.02 2.94
C ARG A 50 1.02 -17.46 3.25
N ARG A 51 0.44 -17.01 4.37
CA ARG A 51 -0.96 -17.31 4.72
C ARG A 51 -1.96 -16.70 3.73
N LEU A 52 -1.61 -15.59 3.11
CA LEU A 52 -2.40 -14.94 2.06
C LEU A 52 -2.15 -15.55 0.66
N ASN A 53 -1.34 -16.61 0.56
CA ASN A 53 -0.94 -17.23 -0.70
C ASN A 53 -0.30 -16.23 -1.69
N LEU A 54 0.53 -15.33 -1.16
CA LEU A 54 1.31 -14.35 -1.93
C LEU A 54 2.80 -14.70 -1.85
N ASP A 55 3.43 -14.87 -3.01
CA ASP A 55 4.86 -15.10 -3.11
C ASP A 55 5.65 -13.82 -2.86
N VAL A 56 6.73 -13.93 -2.09
CA VAL A 56 7.67 -12.83 -1.84
C VAL A 56 8.97 -13.14 -2.55
N ILE A 57 9.29 -12.35 -3.57
CA ILE A 57 10.49 -12.49 -4.38
C ILE A 57 11.44 -11.34 -4.02
N VAL A 58 12.66 -11.68 -3.63
CA VAL A 58 13.70 -10.69 -3.31
C VAL A 58 14.79 -10.76 -4.37
N VAL A 59 15.07 -9.64 -4.99
CA VAL A 59 16.17 -9.48 -5.94
C VAL A 59 17.26 -8.66 -5.25
N ASP A 60 18.43 -9.25 -5.07
CA ASP A 60 19.60 -8.52 -4.61
C ASP A 60 20.13 -7.65 -5.76
N GLN A 61 20.17 -6.35 -5.53
CA GLN A 61 20.67 -5.33 -6.45
C GLN A 61 21.91 -4.63 -5.88
N THR A 62 22.58 -5.24 -4.90
CA THR A 62 23.78 -4.70 -4.28
C THR A 62 24.92 -4.69 -5.30
N THR A 63 25.35 -3.51 -5.71
CA THR A 63 26.50 -3.34 -6.60
C THR A 63 27.82 -3.32 -5.80
N PRO A 64 28.98 -3.53 -6.43
CA PRO A 64 30.27 -3.42 -5.76
C PRO A 64 30.51 -2.06 -5.10
N GLU A 65 30.03 -0.96 -5.67
CA GLU A 65 30.09 0.39 -5.08
C GLU A 65 29.28 0.47 -3.78
N ILE A 66 28.06 -0.04 -3.79
CA ILE A 66 27.18 -0.07 -2.62
C ILE A 66 27.78 -0.96 -1.52
N MET A 67 28.25 -2.16 -1.89
CA MET A 67 28.88 -3.10 -0.98
C MET A 67 30.17 -2.55 -0.35
N ARG A 68 31.02 -1.86 -1.13
CA ARG A 68 32.24 -1.22 -0.62
C ARG A 68 31.97 -0.18 0.47
N ASN A 69 30.75 0.36 0.52
CA ASN A 69 30.32 1.30 1.56
C ASN A 69 29.54 0.62 2.70
N GLY A 70 29.51 -0.72 2.76
CA GLY A 70 28.80 -1.47 3.81
C GLY A 70 27.28 -1.39 3.69
N LEU A 71 26.76 -1.08 2.50
CA LEU A 71 25.33 -0.94 2.22
C LEU A 71 24.80 -2.15 1.43
N HIS A 72 23.49 -2.35 1.49
CA HIS A 72 22.77 -3.37 0.74
C HIS A 72 21.59 -2.73 -0.01
N CYS A 73 21.30 -3.22 -1.21
CA CYS A 73 20.17 -2.77 -2.01
C CYS A 73 19.37 -3.98 -2.49
N VAL A 74 18.07 -4.01 -2.20
CA VAL A 74 17.18 -5.09 -2.64
C VAL A 74 15.92 -4.54 -3.27
N LYS A 75 15.39 -5.25 -4.26
CA LYS A 75 14.04 -5.05 -4.79
C LYS A 75 13.16 -6.22 -4.36
N VAL A 76 12.14 -5.93 -3.56
CA VAL A 76 11.12 -6.91 -3.19
C VAL A 76 9.93 -6.78 -4.13
N LEU A 77 9.50 -7.91 -4.68
CA LEU A 77 8.33 -8.04 -5.55
C LEU A 77 7.36 -9.03 -4.91
N ILE A 78 6.10 -8.62 -4.81
CA ILE A 78 5.02 -9.46 -4.30
C ILE A 78 3.90 -9.42 -5.34
N PRO A 79 3.86 -10.39 -6.28
CA PRO A 79 2.85 -10.43 -7.32
C PRO A 79 1.43 -10.31 -6.77
N GLY A 80 0.61 -9.55 -7.49
CA GLY A 80 -0.72 -9.19 -7.06
C GLY A 80 -0.78 -7.98 -6.14
N MET A 81 0.28 -7.56 -5.42
CA MET A 81 0.25 -6.32 -4.59
C MET A 81 -0.08 -5.07 -5.43
N LEU A 82 -0.85 -4.14 -4.85
CA LEU A 82 -1.26 -2.92 -5.56
C LEU A 82 -0.05 -1.97 -5.68
N PRO A 83 0.43 -1.65 -6.90
CA PRO A 83 1.57 -0.78 -7.06
C PRO A 83 1.18 0.69 -6.85
N MET A 84 2.10 1.47 -6.28
CA MET A 84 2.05 2.93 -6.42
C MET A 84 2.62 3.30 -7.79
N THR A 85 1.86 4.06 -8.59
CA THR A 85 2.24 4.50 -9.93
C THR A 85 2.40 6.00 -9.96
N PHE A 86 3.56 6.47 -10.43
CA PHE A 86 3.82 7.89 -10.64
C PHE A 86 3.31 8.30 -12.01
N GLY A 87 2.43 9.29 -12.07
CA GLY A 87 1.71 9.67 -13.29
C GLY A 87 0.40 8.91 -13.49
N HIS A 88 -0.69 9.66 -13.63
CA HIS A 88 -2.05 9.12 -13.77
C HIS A 88 -2.20 8.16 -14.97
N HIS A 89 -1.55 8.48 -16.08
CA HIS A 89 -1.57 7.67 -17.30
C HIS A 89 -0.80 6.33 -17.15
N LEU A 90 0.00 6.15 -16.10
CA LEU A 90 0.74 4.93 -15.80
C LEU A 90 0.04 4.05 -14.76
N THR A 91 -1.23 4.34 -14.44
CA THR A 91 -2.02 3.55 -13.50
C THR A 91 -2.14 2.10 -13.99
N ARG A 92 -1.78 1.15 -13.12
CA ARG A 92 -1.76 -0.29 -13.41
C ARG A 92 -2.63 -1.03 -12.41
N VAL A 93 -3.91 -1.17 -12.75
CA VAL A 93 -4.91 -1.86 -11.92
C VAL A 93 -5.57 -3.06 -12.63
N THR A 94 -5.37 -3.20 -13.94
CA THR A 94 -5.88 -4.32 -14.72
C THR A 94 -5.34 -5.65 -14.18
N GLY A 95 -6.24 -6.59 -13.88
CA GLY A 95 -5.88 -7.89 -13.34
C GLY A 95 -5.48 -7.90 -11.86
N ILE A 96 -5.61 -6.79 -11.14
CA ILE A 96 -5.30 -6.69 -9.70
C ILE A 96 -6.58 -6.84 -8.87
N GLU A 97 -7.07 -8.07 -8.71
CA GLU A 97 -8.32 -8.37 -7.98
C GLU A 97 -8.42 -7.76 -6.58
N ARG A 98 -7.30 -7.61 -5.88
CA ARG A 98 -7.28 -7.05 -4.52
C ARG A 98 -7.81 -5.62 -4.46
N VAL A 99 -7.65 -4.80 -5.51
CA VAL A 99 -8.20 -3.43 -5.52
C VAL A 99 -9.73 -3.43 -5.51
N LEU A 100 -10.35 -4.53 -5.97
CA LEU A 100 -11.79 -4.70 -6.05
C LEU A 100 -12.36 -5.43 -4.82
N ARG A 101 -11.64 -6.44 -4.32
CA ARG A 101 -12.14 -7.36 -3.27
C ARG A 101 -11.81 -6.96 -1.85
N VAL A 102 -10.59 -6.49 -1.58
CA VAL A 102 -10.14 -6.20 -0.21
C VAL A 102 -10.92 -5.09 0.49
N PRO A 103 -11.49 -4.07 -0.19
CA PRO A 103 -12.42 -3.16 0.45
C PRO A 103 -13.59 -3.87 1.17
N VAL A 104 -14.06 -5.01 0.65
CA VAL A 104 -15.11 -5.82 1.32
C VAL A 104 -14.56 -6.57 2.52
N GLU A 105 -13.40 -7.22 2.37
CA GLU A 105 -12.74 -7.98 3.43
C GLU A 105 -12.43 -7.11 4.65
N LEU A 106 -12.16 -5.81 4.44
CA LEU A 106 -11.92 -4.82 5.48
C LEU A 106 -13.18 -4.08 5.95
N GLY A 107 -14.36 -4.40 5.39
CA GLY A 107 -15.64 -3.80 5.77
C GLY A 107 -15.87 -2.38 5.23
N TYR A 108 -15.05 -1.90 4.30
CA TYR A 108 -15.22 -0.59 3.65
C TYR A 108 -16.27 -0.60 2.52
N ALA A 109 -16.60 -1.78 1.97
CA ALA A 109 -17.62 -1.96 0.95
C ALA A 109 -18.51 -3.17 1.26
N LYS A 110 -19.77 -3.13 0.84
CA LYS A 110 -20.72 -4.26 1.01
C LYS A 110 -20.56 -5.34 -0.06
N GLN A 111 -19.98 -4.99 -1.20
CA GLN A 111 -19.78 -5.85 -2.36
C GLN A 111 -18.50 -5.43 -3.09
N PRO A 112 -17.86 -6.33 -3.85
CA PRO A 112 -16.65 -6.00 -4.59
C PRO A 112 -16.86 -4.80 -5.52
N LEU A 113 -15.84 -3.95 -5.64
CA LEU A 113 -15.90 -2.80 -6.55
C LEU A 113 -15.79 -3.26 -8.01
N THR A 114 -16.31 -2.44 -8.92
CA THR A 114 -15.98 -2.51 -10.35
C THR A 114 -14.82 -1.56 -10.67
N LEU A 115 -14.21 -1.70 -11.85
CA LEU A 115 -13.11 -0.82 -12.26
C LEU A 115 -13.56 0.64 -12.37
N GLU A 116 -14.81 0.88 -12.77
CA GLU A 116 -15.41 2.21 -12.92
C GLU A 116 -15.68 2.89 -11.57
N GLN A 117 -15.73 2.11 -10.48
CA GLN A 117 -15.90 2.62 -9.12
C GLN A 117 -14.57 2.99 -8.46
N LEU A 118 -13.43 2.67 -9.07
CA LEU A 118 -12.12 3.10 -8.58
C LEU A 118 -11.95 4.61 -8.75
N ASN A 119 -11.14 5.22 -7.88
CA ASN A 119 -10.88 6.66 -7.94
C ASN A 119 -10.34 7.06 -9.33
N PRO A 120 -11.09 7.86 -10.12
CA PRO A 120 -10.68 8.24 -11.46
C PRO A 120 -9.67 9.40 -11.45
N HIS A 121 -9.43 10.00 -10.29
CA HIS A 121 -8.58 11.18 -10.19
C HIS A 121 -7.10 10.78 -10.01
N PRO A 122 -6.17 11.61 -10.51
CA PRO A 122 -4.75 11.43 -10.26
C PRO A 122 -4.44 11.35 -8.75
N HIS A 123 -3.43 10.57 -8.38
CA HIS A 123 -2.89 10.61 -7.02
C HIS A 123 -2.37 12.03 -6.70
N PRO A 124 -2.54 12.57 -5.48
CA PRO A 124 -2.12 13.94 -5.14
C PRO A 124 -0.61 14.13 -5.02
N PHE A 125 0.17 13.05 -5.11
CA PHE A 125 1.62 13.09 -5.15
C PHE A 125 2.11 13.21 -6.61
N PRO A 126 3.09 14.09 -6.91
CA PRO A 126 3.60 14.35 -8.25
C PRO A 126 4.16 13.11 -8.96
#